data_AF-A0A0L0N501-F1
#
_entry.id   AF-A0A0L0N501-F1
#
_cell.length_a   1.000
_cell.length_b   1.000
_cell.length_c   1.000
_cell.angle_alpha   90.00
_cell.angle_beta   90.00
_cell.angle_gamma   90.00
#
_symmetry.space_group_name_H-M   'P 1'
#
loop_
_entity.id
_entity.type
_entity.pdbx_description
1 polymer ?
#
loop_
_entity_poly.entity_id
_entity_poly.type
_entity_poly.pdbx_seq_one_letter_code
_entity_poly.pdbx_strand_id
1 'polypeptide(L)'
;MGYYRDDWPKMQDSSDFDGRQTLTLARSGRSPFRKEWDVMLLVREIEENLHSQVVEIPFVYHGSNNYGFHIQLSNRPDVIARLARGDVNMPGFSGLSIDAQIPEVKFEAATYELFHSEPGILASRLLYHRIPRQHDGPRLQHPQDITGRRLLVFEKAEGESEVWHDLDQAQRVASLLAQSARIRAALFNYQLPLEFAAAWLRERLFEHKPKSLPLPVAPTREFWVALFTAKINATIRNIGDMIGWESDNETVGPIAAAAKQSLLRLIPLMMPMDNDQTDLYRLVLEHGDFGIHNMSITMDASNEPLVTSVFDWETGCIVPAILSDPLMAVTVDLVADEDAAPSTTLVNSDATPSNREEYMTWARQYIEPLFHHAPEYERAIKAGKDARHLWFALRDWRGEDPEGYFGDLGTWAERRIKELAASNWPLRSTEVKWRLNHQNSEAEGTLRGL
;
A
#
# COMPACT_ATOMS: atom_id res chain seq x y z
N MET A 1 30.24 -7.92 2.00
CA MET A 1 28.76 -8.05 2.05
C MET A 1 28.28 -7.24 3.24
N GLY A 2 27.34 -6.33 3.06
CA GLY A 2 26.71 -5.62 4.17
C GLY A 2 25.74 -6.54 4.91
N TYR A 3 25.52 -6.26 6.19
CA TYR A 3 24.50 -6.94 6.99
C TYR A 3 23.14 -6.32 6.64
N TYR A 4 22.12 -7.13 6.30
CA TYR A 4 20.78 -6.64 5.98
C TYR A 4 19.79 -7.00 7.10
N ARG A 5 19.79 -8.27 7.50
CA ARG A 5 18.94 -8.83 8.54
C ARG A 5 19.58 -10.09 9.11
N ASP A 6 19.19 -10.48 10.31
CA ASP A 6 19.56 -11.76 10.91
C ASP A 6 19.06 -12.93 10.05
N ASP A 7 19.85 -13.99 9.95
CA ASP A 7 19.38 -15.28 9.44
C ASP A 7 18.37 -15.93 10.40
N TRP A 8 17.64 -16.95 9.92
CA TRP A 8 16.86 -17.79 10.82
C TRP A 8 17.82 -18.53 11.76
N PRO A 9 17.60 -18.51 13.09
CA PRO A 9 18.57 -19.03 14.02
C PRO A 9 18.66 -20.56 13.96
N LYS A 10 19.82 -21.07 14.35
CA LYS A 10 20.11 -22.51 14.36
C LYS A 10 20.27 -23.03 15.78
N MET A 11 19.89 -24.28 15.97
CA MET A 11 20.14 -25.05 17.19
C MET A 11 21.63 -25.40 17.33
N GLN A 12 22.02 -25.93 18.48
CA GLN A 12 23.44 -26.27 18.76
C GLN A 12 23.98 -27.37 17.84
N ASP A 13 23.12 -28.25 17.35
CA ASP A 13 23.42 -29.29 16.37
C ASP A 13 23.41 -28.77 14.91
N SER A 14 23.29 -27.45 14.72
CA SER A 14 23.19 -26.76 13.42
C SER A 14 21.92 -27.03 12.61
N SER A 15 20.93 -27.72 13.20
CA SER A 15 19.58 -27.79 12.63
C SER A 15 18.88 -26.43 12.74
N ASP A 16 17.92 -26.18 11.85
CA ASP A 16 17.12 -24.96 11.92
C ASP A 16 16.23 -24.99 13.16
N PHE A 17 16.08 -23.86 13.82
CA PHE A 17 15.17 -23.73 14.95
C PHE A 17 13.72 -23.95 14.50
N ASP A 18 12.97 -24.78 15.23
CA ASP A 18 11.57 -25.10 14.91
C ASP A 18 10.56 -24.03 15.36
N GLY A 19 11.05 -22.92 15.93
CA GLY A 19 10.24 -21.81 16.41
C GLY A 19 9.67 -22.01 17.82
N ARG A 20 9.83 -23.17 18.45
CA ARG A 20 9.07 -23.54 19.66
C ARG A 20 9.81 -23.34 20.97
N GLN A 21 9.06 -23.16 22.06
CA GLN A 21 9.56 -23.13 23.45
C GLN A 21 10.66 -22.08 23.68
N THR A 22 10.55 -20.92 23.02
CA THR A 22 11.63 -19.94 22.92
C THR A 22 12.03 -19.40 24.29
N LEU A 23 11.07 -19.15 25.18
CA LEU A 23 11.37 -18.62 26.52
C LEU A 23 12.04 -19.67 27.41
N THR A 24 11.58 -20.92 27.33
CA THR A 24 12.20 -22.04 28.05
C THR A 24 13.66 -22.24 27.61
N LEU A 25 13.95 -22.16 26.30
CA LEU A 25 15.31 -22.21 25.78
C LEU A 25 16.15 -21.03 26.28
N ALA A 26 15.61 -19.80 26.24
CA ALA A 26 16.31 -18.61 26.71
C ALA A 26 16.66 -18.67 28.20
N ARG A 27 15.70 -19.03 29.07
CA ARG A 27 15.89 -19.17 30.52
C ARG A 27 16.93 -20.25 30.89
N SER A 28 17.10 -21.28 30.04
CA SER A 28 18.12 -22.32 30.23
C SER A 28 19.49 -21.99 29.63
N GLY A 29 19.71 -20.76 29.15
CA GLY A 29 20.97 -20.34 28.51
C GLY A 29 21.20 -20.97 27.13
N ARG A 30 20.14 -21.53 26.53
CA ARG A 30 20.16 -22.21 25.24
C ARG A 30 19.36 -21.47 24.17
N SER A 31 19.20 -20.15 24.32
CA SER A 31 18.53 -19.32 23.32
C SER A 31 19.18 -19.51 21.94
N PRO A 32 18.40 -19.83 20.89
CA PRO A 32 18.93 -19.95 19.53
C PRO A 32 19.34 -18.58 18.96
N PHE A 33 18.82 -17.47 19.51
CA PHE A 33 19.13 -16.10 19.13
C PHE A 33 20.40 -15.53 19.77
N ARG A 34 21.01 -16.23 20.75
CA ARG A 34 22.08 -15.70 21.63
C ARG A 34 23.29 -15.09 20.93
N LYS A 35 23.53 -15.44 19.67
CA LYS A 35 24.62 -14.87 18.86
C LYS A 35 24.27 -13.47 18.37
N GLU A 36 22.99 -13.23 18.09
CA GLU A 36 22.50 -11.99 17.51
C GLU A 36 21.96 -11.04 18.57
N TRP A 37 21.21 -11.52 19.57
CA TRP A 37 20.67 -10.70 20.66
C TRP A 37 20.05 -11.55 21.79
N ASP A 38 19.74 -10.92 22.93
CA ASP A 38 19.14 -11.57 24.10
C ASP A 38 17.60 -11.48 24.09
N VAL A 39 16.94 -12.64 23.94
CA VAL A 39 15.47 -12.78 24.01
C VAL A 39 14.87 -12.19 25.29
N MET A 40 15.60 -12.23 26.41
CA MET A 40 15.13 -11.68 27.67
C MET A 40 14.99 -10.15 27.66
N LEU A 41 15.59 -9.44 26.70
CA LEU A 41 15.35 -8.02 26.48
C LEU A 41 13.93 -7.77 25.95
N LEU A 42 13.49 -8.54 24.95
CA LEU A 42 12.13 -8.45 24.42
C LEU A 42 11.10 -8.80 25.50
N VAL A 43 11.37 -9.86 26.26
CA VAL A 43 10.50 -10.27 27.38
C VAL A 43 10.33 -9.13 28.37
N ARG A 44 11.42 -8.55 28.88
CA ARG A 44 11.37 -7.44 29.83
C ARG A 44 10.63 -6.23 29.26
N GLU A 45 10.92 -5.85 28.02
CA GLU A 45 10.27 -4.72 27.36
C GLU A 45 8.74 -4.92 27.27
N ILE A 46 8.29 -6.14 26.95
CA ILE A 46 6.86 -6.48 26.90
C ILE A 46 6.24 -6.48 28.30
N GLU A 47 6.90 -7.08 29.29
CA GLU A 47 6.39 -7.12 30.65
C GLU A 47 6.24 -5.71 31.26
N GLU A 48 7.21 -4.84 31.00
CA GLU A 48 7.22 -3.45 31.45
C GLU A 48 6.10 -2.63 30.79
N ASN A 49 5.96 -2.69 29.47
CA ASN A 49 4.99 -1.88 28.73
C ASN A 49 3.56 -2.40 28.81
N LEU A 50 3.37 -3.71 28.95
CA LEU A 50 2.04 -4.30 29.06
C LEU A 50 1.61 -4.52 30.51
N HIS A 51 2.48 -4.38 31.49
CA HIS A 51 2.19 -4.68 32.91
C HIS A 51 1.62 -6.09 33.10
N SER A 52 2.21 -7.07 32.40
CA SER A 52 1.84 -8.49 32.47
C SER A 52 3.09 -9.34 32.40
N GLN A 53 3.14 -10.44 33.14
CA GLN A 53 4.24 -11.39 33.04
C GLN A 53 4.13 -12.20 31.74
N VAL A 54 5.27 -12.47 31.10
CA VAL A 54 5.36 -13.42 29.99
C VAL A 54 5.51 -14.83 30.55
N VAL A 55 4.52 -15.67 30.24
CA VAL A 55 4.44 -17.07 30.69
C VAL A 55 5.32 -17.95 29.82
N GLU A 56 5.15 -17.87 28.51
CA GLU A 56 5.87 -18.64 27.49
C GLU A 56 5.83 -17.91 26.14
N ILE A 57 6.74 -18.29 25.25
CA ILE A 57 6.74 -17.92 23.84
C ILE A 57 6.59 -19.23 23.05
N PRO A 58 5.35 -19.72 22.86
CA PRO A 58 5.09 -21.03 22.28
C PRO A 58 5.60 -21.17 20.85
N PHE A 59 5.55 -20.09 20.06
CA PHE A 59 5.97 -20.11 18.67
C PHE A 59 6.61 -18.80 18.22
N VAL A 60 7.57 -18.91 17.30
CA VAL A 60 8.19 -17.80 16.59
C VAL A 60 8.12 -18.07 15.11
N TYR A 61 7.53 -17.14 14.38
CA TYR A 61 7.35 -17.18 12.93
C TYR A 61 8.52 -16.51 12.22
N HIS A 62 8.89 -17.08 11.08
CA HIS A 62 9.91 -16.54 10.19
C HIS A 62 9.27 -15.67 9.11
N GLY A 63 9.23 -14.35 9.34
CA GLY A 63 8.81 -13.40 8.31
C GLY A 63 9.99 -12.86 7.49
N SER A 64 9.68 -12.20 6.38
CA SER A 64 10.67 -11.57 5.50
C SER A 64 11.54 -10.55 6.25
N ASN A 65 10.93 -9.56 6.89
CA ASN A 65 11.67 -8.48 7.57
C ASN A 65 11.58 -8.55 9.10
N ASN A 66 10.63 -9.31 9.62
CA ASN A 66 10.33 -9.37 11.05
C ASN A 66 10.26 -10.83 11.52
N TYR A 67 10.66 -11.05 12.77
CA TYR A 67 10.25 -12.20 13.55
C TYR A 67 8.86 -11.93 14.12
N GLY A 68 7.95 -12.90 14.04
CA GLY A 68 6.65 -12.84 14.72
C GLY A 68 6.70 -13.71 15.98
N PHE A 69 6.68 -13.12 17.16
CA PHE A 69 6.65 -13.87 18.43
C PHE A 69 5.21 -13.99 18.91
N HIS A 70 4.69 -15.22 19.01
CA HIS A 70 3.48 -15.49 19.78
C HIS A 70 3.86 -15.60 21.25
N ILE A 71 3.28 -14.73 22.07
CA ILE A 71 3.66 -14.56 23.47
C ILE A 71 2.43 -14.74 24.35
N GLN A 72 2.53 -15.68 25.28
CA GLN A 72 1.49 -15.94 26.29
C GLN A 72 1.71 -15.06 27.51
N LEU A 73 0.64 -14.40 27.95
CA LEU A 73 0.65 -13.44 29.04
C LEU A 73 -0.15 -13.96 30.23
N SER A 74 0.28 -13.62 31.45
CA SER A 74 -0.30 -14.20 32.68
C SER A 74 -1.72 -13.72 33.01
N ASN A 75 -2.11 -12.52 32.57
CA ASN A 75 -3.33 -11.84 33.03
C ASN A 75 -4.13 -11.18 31.90
N ARG A 76 -3.86 -11.52 30.64
CA ARG A 76 -4.53 -10.94 29.46
C ARG A 76 -4.42 -11.88 28.25
N PRO A 77 -5.15 -11.62 27.15
CA PRO A 77 -5.00 -12.38 25.92
C PRO A 77 -3.55 -12.41 25.43
N ASP A 78 -3.23 -13.46 24.68
CA ASP A 78 -1.95 -13.61 24.03
C ASP A 78 -1.68 -12.44 23.06
N VAL A 79 -0.41 -12.18 22.81
CA VAL A 79 0.03 -11.11 21.90
C VAL A 79 0.92 -11.64 20.80
N ILE A 80 0.92 -10.93 19.68
CA ILE A 80 1.93 -11.09 18.63
C ILE A 80 2.88 -9.91 18.69
N ALA A 81 4.17 -10.17 18.91
CA ALA A 81 5.23 -9.16 18.80
C ALA A 81 5.98 -9.32 17.48
N ARG A 82 5.82 -8.35 16.57
CA ARG A 82 6.61 -8.21 15.34
C ARG A 82 7.88 -7.44 15.65
N LEU A 83 9.01 -8.15 15.76
CA LEU A 83 10.33 -7.56 15.98
C LEU A 83 11.16 -7.63 14.70
N ALA A 84 11.76 -6.50 14.29
CA ALA A 84 12.60 -6.49 13.11
C ALA A 84 13.82 -7.41 13.22
N ARG A 85 14.10 -8.12 12.13
CA ARG A 85 15.29 -8.95 11.95
C ARG A 85 16.55 -8.11 11.69
N GLY A 86 16.38 -6.90 11.18
CA GLY A 86 17.47 -5.94 10.99
C GLY A 86 17.56 -5.00 12.18
N ASP A 87 18.80 -4.69 12.57
CA ASP A 87 19.11 -3.70 13.60
C ASP A 87 19.98 -2.59 13.00
N VAL A 88 19.51 -1.33 13.08
CA VAL A 88 20.21 -0.18 12.50
C VAL A 88 21.59 0.08 13.12
N ASN A 89 21.85 -0.46 14.31
CA ASN A 89 23.12 -0.33 15.02
C ASN A 89 24.14 -1.39 14.64
N MET A 90 23.76 -2.38 13.82
CA MET A 90 24.68 -3.42 13.39
C MET A 90 25.82 -2.87 12.52
N PRO A 91 27.07 -3.33 12.75
CA PRO A 91 28.19 -2.99 11.88
C PRO A 91 27.91 -3.40 10.42
N GLY A 92 28.11 -2.45 9.50
CA GLY A 92 27.85 -2.70 8.08
C GLY A 92 26.39 -2.88 7.71
N PHE A 93 25.44 -2.41 8.55
CA PHE A 93 24.02 -2.43 8.22
C PHE A 93 23.73 -1.73 6.89
N SER A 94 23.01 -2.42 6.02
CA SER A 94 22.75 -2.10 4.61
C SER A 94 21.26 -2.15 4.24
N GLY A 95 20.38 -2.30 5.24
CA GLY A 95 18.94 -2.16 5.04
C GLY A 95 18.48 -0.70 4.97
N LEU A 96 17.17 -0.50 5.06
CA LEU A 96 16.55 0.84 5.06
C LEU A 96 17.17 1.72 6.15
N SER A 97 17.54 2.94 5.80
CA SER A 97 18.11 3.89 6.76
C SER A 97 17.14 4.16 7.91
N ILE A 98 17.65 4.62 9.06
CA ILE A 98 16.79 5.00 10.19
C ILE A 98 15.77 6.08 9.79
N ASP A 99 16.16 7.01 8.91
CA ASP A 99 15.29 8.08 8.41
C ASP A 99 14.13 7.54 7.55
N ALA A 100 14.30 6.36 6.93
CA ALA A 100 13.22 5.67 6.20
C ALA A 100 12.36 4.80 7.14
N GLN A 101 12.98 4.09 8.09
CA GLN A 101 12.25 3.19 9.00
C GLN A 101 11.36 3.94 10.00
N ILE A 102 11.78 5.13 10.48
CA ILE A 102 10.99 5.89 11.47
C ILE A 102 9.59 6.28 10.90
N PRO A 103 9.48 6.89 9.70
CA PRO A 103 8.19 7.17 9.09
C PRO A 103 7.33 5.92 8.86
N GLU A 104 7.92 4.79 8.45
CA GLU A 104 7.18 3.53 8.25
C GLU A 104 6.49 3.06 9.53
N VAL A 105 7.25 2.94 10.62
CA VAL A 105 6.71 2.46 11.91
C VAL A 105 5.64 3.41 12.44
N LYS A 106 5.88 4.72 12.34
CA LYS A 106 4.91 5.71 12.83
C LYS A 106 3.62 5.69 12.00
N PHE A 107 3.72 5.53 10.68
CA PHE A 107 2.57 5.44 9.81
C PHE A 107 1.76 4.16 10.08
N GLU A 108 2.42 3.01 10.17
CA GLU A 108 1.77 1.74 10.47
C GLU A 108 1.06 1.83 11.83
N ALA A 109 1.74 2.32 12.87
CA ALA A 109 1.17 2.50 14.20
C ALA A 109 -0.04 3.44 14.19
N ALA A 110 0.07 4.58 13.51
CA ALA A 110 -1.04 5.54 13.37
C ALA A 110 -2.22 4.94 12.60
N THR A 111 -1.98 4.07 11.62
CA THR A 111 -3.02 3.37 10.86
C THR A 111 -3.79 2.38 11.73
N TYR A 112 -3.09 1.62 12.58
CA TYR A 112 -3.76 0.74 13.54
C TYR A 112 -4.60 1.51 14.56
N GLU A 113 -4.11 2.65 15.05
CA GLU A 113 -4.89 3.50 15.96
C GLU A 113 -6.12 4.10 15.28
N LEU A 114 -5.98 4.52 14.02
CA LEU A 114 -7.08 5.02 13.19
C LEU A 114 -8.22 4.00 13.04
N PHE A 115 -7.87 2.73 12.87
CA PHE A 115 -8.86 1.65 12.68
C PHE A 115 -9.37 1.02 13.97
N HIS A 116 -8.93 1.48 15.14
CA HIS A 116 -9.35 0.90 16.41
C HIS A 116 -10.87 0.90 16.61
N SER A 117 -11.57 1.90 16.07
CA SER A 117 -13.03 2.03 16.13
C SER A 117 -13.78 1.46 14.91
N GLU A 118 -13.07 0.84 13.96
CA GLU A 118 -13.63 0.46 12.66
C GLU A 118 -13.74 -1.06 12.49
N PRO A 119 -14.82 -1.68 13.01
CA PRO A 119 -14.98 -3.13 13.02
C PRO A 119 -15.09 -3.74 11.62
N GLY A 120 -15.37 -2.94 10.58
CA GLY A 120 -15.46 -3.42 9.20
C GLY A 120 -14.11 -3.68 8.53
N ILE A 121 -13.02 -3.09 9.04
CA ILE A 121 -11.67 -3.20 8.44
C ILE A 121 -10.86 -4.32 9.10
N LEU A 122 -11.25 -4.72 10.33
CA LEU A 122 -10.66 -5.82 11.09
C LEU A 122 -9.15 -5.64 11.35
N ALA A 123 -8.71 -4.46 11.76
CA ALA A 123 -7.33 -4.28 12.20
C ALA A 123 -7.15 -4.80 13.64
N SER A 124 -6.13 -5.63 13.89
CA SER A 124 -5.79 -6.04 15.27
C SER A 124 -5.40 -4.83 16.11
N ARG A 125 -5.73 -4.85 17.40
CA ARG A 125 -5.38 -3.77 18.31
C ARG A 125 -3.87 -3.72 18.54
N LEU A 126 -3.25 -2.60 18.19
CA LEU A 126 -1.88 -2.29 18.60
C LEU A 126 -1.86 -1.91 20.09
N LEU A 127 -1.04 -2.62 20.86
CA LEU A 127 -0.89 -2.41 22.30
C LEU A 127 0.33 -1.57 22.66
N TYR A 128 1.41 -1.75 21.90
CA TYR A 128 2.68 -1.09 22.11
C TYR A 128 3.48 -1.10 20.82
N HIS A 129 4.27 -0.05 20.58
CA HIS A 129 5.25 -0.02 19.51
C HIS A 129 6.51 0.72 19.93
N ARG A 130 7.64 0.32 19.36
CA ARG A 130 8.92 0.99 19.51
C ARG A 130 9.49 1.36 18.15
N ILE A 131 9.79 2.64 18.02
CA ILE A 131 10.54 3.21 16.91
C ILE A 131 12.04 2.84 17.08
N PRO A 132 12.74 2.40 16.02
CA PRO A 132 14.14 2.04 16.13
C PRO A 132 15.00 3.26 16.49
N ARG A 133 16.01 3.05 17.34
CA ARG A 133 16.93 4.08 17.79
C ARG A 133 18.34 3.76 17.31
N GLN A 134 18.97 4.73 16.67
CA GLN A 134 20.39 4.67 16.34
C GLN A 134 21.22 5.21 17.51
N HIS A 135 22.29 4.50 17.86
CA HIS A 135 23.26 4.92 18.88
C HIS A 135 24.17 6.03 18.35
N ASP A 136 24.65 6.87 19.27
CA ASP A 136 25.66 7.87 18.96
C ASP A 136 27.03 7.20 18.70
N GLY A 137 27.73 7.65 17.66
CA GLY A 137 29.06 7.18 17.32
C GLY A 137 29.11 6.06 16.27
N PRO A 138 30.30 5.53 15.97
CA PRO A 138 30.48 4.56 14.89
C PRO A 138 30.00 3.15 15.29
N ARG A 139 29.35 2.46 14.35
CA ARG A 139 28.86 1.07 14.48
C ARG A 139 30.01 0.06 14.35
N LEU A 140 30.83 -0.04 15.39
CA LEU A 140 32.03 -0.88 15.38
C LEU A 140 31.83 -2.26 16.04
N GLN A 141 30.85 -2.37 16.92
CA GLN A 141 30.59 -3.58 17.69
C GLN A 141 29.17 -4.06 17.49
N HIS A 142 28.97 -5.35 17.73
CA HIS A 142 27.65 -5.96 17.75
C HIS A 142 26.82 -5.34 18.89
N PRO A 143 25.60 -4.85 18.64
CA PRO A 143 24.76 -4.25 19.68
C PRO A 143 24.39 -5.31 20.72
N GLN A 144 24.42 -4.92 21.99
CA GLN A 144 24.03 -5.79 23.11
C GLN A 144 22.56 -5.62 23.49
N ASP A 145 21.88 -4.63 22.91
CA ASP A 145 20.46 -4.34 23.12
C ASP A 145 19.64 -4.61 21.84
N ILE A 146 18.33 -4.35 21.90
CA ILE A 146 17.41 -4.50 20.76
C ILE A 146 16.84 -3.16 20.27
N THR A 147 17.39 -2.04 20.75
CA THR A 147 16.80 -0.71 20.55
C THR A 147 16.86 -0.23 19.10
N GLY A 148 17.78 -0.77 18.29
CA GLY A 148 17.87 -0.47 16.86
C GLY A 148 16.91 -1.27 15.97
N ARG A 149 16.15 -2.21 16.53
CA ARG A 149 15.16 -3.01 15.80
C ARG A 149 13.77 -2.43 16.00
N ARG A 150 12.95 -2.14 15.00
CA ARG A 150 11.54 -1.74 15.25
C ARG A 150 10.75 -2.88 15.91
N LEU A 151 9.76 -2.54 16.73
CA LEU A 151 8.88 -3.50 17.42
C LEU A 151 7.42 -3.01 17.36
N LEU A 152 6.49 -3.88 16.99
CA LEU A 152 5.05 -3.67 17.12
C LEU A 152 4.43 -4.85 17.87
N VAL A 153 3.58 -4.58 18.86
CA VAL A 153 2.95 -5.60 19.70
C VAL A 153 1.44 -5.48 19.62
N PHE A 154 0.78 -6.55 19.21
CA PHE A 154 -0.65 -6.59 18.93
C PHE A 154 -1.36 -7.58 19.84
N GLU A 155 -2.64 -7.34 20.15
CA GLU A 155 -3.53 -8.41 20.60
C GLU A 155 -3.54 -9.51 19.52
N LYS A 156 -3.30 -10.76 19.91
CA LYS A 156 -3.28 -11.88 18.97
C LYS A 156 -4.71 -12.13 18.47
N ALA A 157 -4.92 -11.97 17.17
CA ALA A 157 -6.13 -12.45 16.51
C ALA A 157 -6.11 -13.99 16.41
N GLU A 158 -7.30 -14.59 16.42
CA GLU A 158 -7.45 -16.03 16.21
C GLU A 158 -7.23 -16.38 14.73
N GLY A 159 -6.65 -17.54 14.45
CA GLY A 159 -6.43 -18.01 13.09
C GLY A 159 -4.97 -17.96 12.65
N GLU A 160 -4.76 -18.40 11.41
CA GLU A 160 -3.46 -18.53 10.74
C GLU A 160 -3.48 -17.76 9.42
N SER A 161 -2.31 -17.42 8.88
CA SER A 161 -2.14 -16.84 7.54
C SER A 161 -1.91 -17.93 6.49
N GLU A 162 -1.95 -17.55 5.21
CA GLU A 162 -1.58 -18.42 4.08
C GLU A 162 -2.40 -19.73 3.91
N VAL A 163 -3.58 -19.81 4.52
CA VAL A 163 -4.45 -21.01 4.49
C VAL A 163 -5.09 -21.30 3.12
N TRP A 164 -4.87 -20.46 2.10
CA TRP A 164 -5.55 -20.53 0.80
C TRP A 164 -5.53 -21.94 0.20
N HIS A 165 -4.37 -22.60 0.23
CA HIS A 165 -4.20 -23.91 -0.38
C HIS A 165 -4.88 -25.05 0.41
N ASP A 166 -5.19 -24.83 1.68
CA ASP A 166 -5.85 -25.81 2.55
C ASP A 166 -7.38 -25.77 2.42
N LEU A 167 -7.92 -24.66 1.92
CA LEU A 167 -9.35 -24.48 1.70
C LEU A 167 -9.86 -25.22 0.45
N ASP A 168 -11.07 -25.75 0.51
CA ASP A 168 -11.76 -26.25 -0.68
C ASP A 168 -12.30 -25.10 -1.55
N GLN A 169 -12.81 -25.44 -2.75
CA GLN A 169 -13.29 -24.44 -3.70
C GLN A 169 -14.47 -23.62 -3.16
N ALA A 170 -15.39 -24.23 -2.41
CA ALA A 170 -16.54 -23.53 -1.86
C ALA A 170 -16.10 -22.56 -0.76
N GLN A 171 -15.24 -23.00 0.15
CA GLN A 171 -14.67 -22.16 1.22
C GLN A 171 -13.89 -20.96 0.67
N ARG A 172 -13.06 -21.17 -0.37
CA ARG A 172 -12.32 -20.09 -1.04
C ARG A 172 -13.29 -19.06 -1.64
N VAL A 173 -14.19 -19.54 -2.49
CA VAL A 173 -14.97 -18.68 -3.39
C VAL A 173 -16.18 -18.08 -2.70
N ALA A 174 -17.00 -18.91 -2.05
CA ALA A 174 -18.27 -18.47 -1.47
C ALA A 174 -18.10 -17.73 -0.15
N SER A 175 -17.01 -18.00 0.59
CA SER A 175 -16.78 -17.43 1.92
C SER A 175 -15.62 -16.43 1.95
N LEU A 176 -14.39 -16.87 1.67
CA LEU A 176 -13.20 -16.04 1.92
C LEU A 176 -13.10 -14.84 0.98
N LEU A 177 -13.30 -15.02 -0.33
CA LEU A 177 -13.27 -13.91 -1.29
C LEU A 177 -14.39 -12.90 -1.03
N ALA A 178 -15.60 -13.35 -0.73
CA ALA A 178 -16.72 -12.47 -0.39
C ALA A 178 -16.48 -11.67 0.90
N GLN A 179 -15.86 -12.29 1.92
CA GLN A 179 -15.43 -11.57 3.13
C GLN A 179 -14.35 -10.53 2.82
N SER A 180 -13.34 -10.91 2.04
CA SER A 180 -12.26 -10.01 1.62
C SER A 180 -12.79 -8.81 0.85
N ALA A 181 -13.78 -9.04 -0.02
CA ALA A 181 -14.47 -7.98 -0.76
C ALA A 181 -15.22 -7.02 0.18
N ARG A 182 -15.91 -7.53 1.21
CA ARG A 182 -16.56 -6.70 2.24
C ARG A 182 -15.58 -5.85 3.03
N ILE A 183 -14.46 -6.44 3.45
CA ILE A 183 -13.40 -5.72 4.17
C ILE A 183 -12.81 -4.62 3.28
N ARG A 184 -12.52 -4.94 2.01
CA ARG A 184 -12.01 -3.96 1.05
C ARG A 184 -13.00 -2.83 0.78
N ALA A 185 -14.29 -3.14 0.67
CA ALA A 185 -15.36 -2.15 0.54
C ALA A 185 -15.44 -1.24 1.77
N ALA A 186 -15.34 -1.81 2.98
CA ALA A 186 -15.32 -1.04 4.22
C ALA A 186 -14.11 -0.09 4.27
N LEU A 187 -12.93 -0.58 3.88
CA LEU A 187 -11.72 0.26 3.77
C LEU A 187 -11.90 1.40 2.76
N PHE A 188 -12.45 1.11 1.57
CA PHE A 188 -12.71 2.15 0.57
C PHE A 188 -13.72 3.19 1.07
N ASN A 189 -14.79 2.76 1.74
CA ASN A 189 -15.86 3.64 2.23
C ASN A 189 -15.48 4.42 3.50
N TYR A 190 -14.39 4.04 4.17
CA TYR A 190 -13.92 4.71 5.37
C TYR A 190 -13.62 6.19 5.09
N GLN A 191 -14.12 7.06 5.99
CA GLN A 191 -13.94 8.50 5.89
C GLN A 191 -12.63 8.90 6.53
N LEU A 192 -11.56 8.88 5.73
CA LEU A 192 -10.22 9.20 6.19
C LEU A 192 -10.14 10.64 6.73
N PRO A 193 -9.74 10.86 8.00
CA PRO A 193 -9.57 12.20 8.53
C PRO A 193 -8.55 13.00 7.72
N LEU A 194 -8.90 14.24 7.36
CA LEU A 194 -8.04 15.09 6.54
C LEU A 194 -6.69 15.38 7.22
N GLU A 195 -6.67 15.49 8.55
CA GLU A 195 -5.44 15.68 9.33
C GLU A 195 -4.49 14.48 9.21
N PHE A 196 -5.04 13.26 9.21
CA PHE A 196 -4.26 12.05 8.98
C PHE A 196 -3.65 12.07 7.57
N ALA A 197 -4.45 12.41 6.56
CA ALA A 197 -3.96 12.52 5.20
C ALA A 197 -2.92 13.63 5.02
N ALA A 198 -3.11 14.78 5.66
CA ALA A 198 -2.16 15.89 5.64
C ALA A 198 -0.81 15.51 6.25
N ALA A 199 -0.81 14.68 7.30
CA ALA A 199 0.40 14.20 7.95
C ALA A 199 1.17 13.18 7.08
N TRP A 200 0.45 12.29 6.38
CA TRP A 200 1.07 11.10 5.80
C TRP A 200 1.18 11.08 4.27
N LEU A 201 0.31 11.79 3.54
CA LEU A 201 0.18 11.62 2.09
C LEU A 201 1.53 11.74 1.37
N ARG A 202 2.32 12.77 1.64
CA ARG A 202 3.64 12.95 0.97
C ARG A 202 4.61 11.81 1.28
N GLU A 203 4.72 11.43 2.55
CA GLU A 203 5.65 10.38 2.99
C GLU A 203 5.28 9.03 2.37
N ARG A 204 3.98 8.78 2.18
CA ARG A 204 3.44 7.55 1.62
C ARG A 204 3.28 7.56 0.10
N LEU A 205 3.76 8.59 -0.60
CA LEU A 205 3.94 8.51 -2.04
C LEU A 205 5.07 7.55 -2.38
N PHE A 206 4.89 6.77 -3.44
CA PHE A 206 5.95 5.93 -4.01
C PHE A 206 7.12 6.78 -4.52
N GLU A 207 8.28 6.14 -4.67
CA GLU A 207 9.57 6.79 -4.88
C GLU A 207 9.66 7.68 -6.12
N HIS A 208 10.71 8.51 -6.13
CA HIS A 208 10.82 9.68 -7.00
C HIS A 208 9.66 10.67 -6.77
N LYS A 209 9.39 10.96 -5.49
CA LYS A 209 8.33 11.86 -5.02
C LYS A 209 8.82 13.30 -4.84
N PRO A 210 7.93 14.30 -4.87
CA PRO A 210 8.32 15.68 -4.65
C PRO A 210 8.85 15.92 -3.22
N LYS A 211 9.79 16.87 -3.09
CA LYS A 211 10.40 17.25 -1.79
C LYS A 211 9.39 17.87 -0.82
N SER A 212 8.36 18.52 -1.35
CA SER A 212 7.25 19.11 -0.60
C SER A 212 5.97 19.02 -1.43
N LEU A 213 4.81 19.04 -0.78
CA LEU A 213 3.54 19.11 -1.49
C LEU A 213 3.36 20.49 -2.14
N PRO A 214 2.80 20.57 -3.36
CA PRO A 214 2.63 21.83 -4.07
C PRO A 214 1.51 22.71 -3.49
N LEU A 215 0.53 22.10 -2.82
CA LEU A 215 -0.62 22.73 -2.19
C LEU A 215 -0.93 21.99 -0.87
N PRO A 216 -1.65 22.63 0.08
CA PRO A 216 -2.20 21.93 1.24
C PRO A 216 -3.05 20.72 0.80
N VAL A 217 -2.98 19.62 1.56
CA VAL A 217 -3.76 18.41 1.26
C VAL A 217 -5.24 18.73 1.28
N ALA A 218 -5.92 18.41 0.17
CA ALA A 218 -7.35 18.59 0.02
C ALA A 218 -7.94 17.55 -0.94
N PRO A 219 -9.18 17.07 -0.72
CA PRO A 219 -9.86 16.15 -1.61
C PRO A 219 -10.44 16.90 -2.83
N THR A 220 -9.60 17.58 -3.59
CA THR A 220 -10.00 18.41 -4.74
C THR A 220 -9.24 18.06 -5.98
N ARG A 221 -9.85 18.29 -7.14
CA ARG A 221 -9.18 18.18 -8.43
C ARG A 221 -7.92 19.03 -8.51
N GLU A 222 -7.98 20.27 -8.01
CA GLU A 222 -6.86 21.20 -8.06
C GLU A 222 -5.63 20.64 -7.34
N PHE A 223 -5.81 20.14 -6.12
CA PHE A 223 -4.74 19.49 -5.37
C PHE A 223 -4.15 18.30 -6.13
N TRP A 224 -4.99 17.40 -6.66
CA TRP A 224 -4.52 16.19 -7.34
C TRP A 224 -3.86 16.47 -8.69
N VAL A 225 -4.32 17.48 -9.45
CA VAL A 225 -3.65 17.97 -10.66
C VAL A 225 -2.26 18.54 -10.32
N ALA A 226 -2.17 19.35 -9.26
CA ALA A 226 -0.90 19.90 -8.81
C ALA A 226 0.06 18.78 -8.34
N LEU A 227 -0.46 17.79 -7.62
CA LEU A 227 0.33 16.66 -7.14
C LEU A 227 0.83 15.76 -8.29
N PHE A 228 -0.02 15.43 -9.27
CA PHE A 228 0.42 14.70 -10.47
C PHE A 228 1.51 15.44 -11.21
N THR A 229 1.34 16.76 -11.37
CA THR A 229 2.34 17.63 -12.00
C THR A 229 3.66 17.59 -11.23
N ALA A 230 3.62 17.67 -9.90
CA ALA A 230 4.80 17.57 -9.05
C ALA A 230 5.44 16.18 -9.11
N LYS A 231 4.64 15.11 -9.19
CA LYS A 231 5.12 13.73 -9.30
C LYS A 231 5.84 13.50 -10.64
N ILE A 232 5.27 13.95 -11.75
CA ILE A 232 5.93 13.89 -13.07
C ILE A 232 7.26 14.65 -13.05
N ASN A 233 7.30 15.84 -12.47
CA ASN A 233 8.54 16.61 -12.37
C ASN A 233 9.59 15.97 -11.47
N ALA A 234 9.17 15.24 -10.43
CA ALA A 234 10.07 14.52 -9.53
C ALA A 234 10.61 13.23 -10.14
N THR A 235 9.77 12.51 -10.90
CA THR A 235 10.14 11.29 -11.64
C THR A 235 11.00 11.60 -12.86
N ILE A 236 10.54 12.49 -13.75
CA ILE A 236 11.26 12.87 -14.97
C ILE A 236 11.79 14.29 -14.77
N ARG A 237 13.10 14.42 -14.52
CA ARG A 237 13.76 15.72 -14.24
C ARG A 237 14.10 16.47 -15.53
N ASN A 238 15.20 17.24 -15.57
CA ASN A 238 15.67 17.88 -16.80
C ASN A 238 16.63 16.97 -17.56
N ILE A 239 16.86 17.26 -18.84
CA ILE A 239 17.82 16.51 -19.66
C ILE A 239 19.19 16.50 -18.97
N GLY A 240 19.77 15.30 -18.83
CA GLY A 240 21.05 15.07 -18.16
C GLY A 240 20.97 14.92 -16.64
N ASP A 241 19.82 15.19 -16.01
CA ASP A 241 19.61 14.85 -14.60
C ASP A 241 19.45 13.33 -14.46
N MET A 242 19.87 12.79 -13.31
CA MET A 242 19.63 11.39 -12.97
C MET A 242 18.15 11.06 -12.89
N ILE A 243 17.79 9.86 -13.37
CA ILE A 243 16.45 9.30 -13.35
C ILE A 243 16.51 7.86 -12.84
N GLY A 244 15.49 7.41 -12.10
CA GLY A 244 15.50 6.08 -11.49
C GLY A 244 16.38 6.02 -10.25
N TRP A 245 16.93 4.85 -9.94
CA TRP A 245 17.76 4.67 -8.76
C TRP A 245 19.20 5.12 -9.02
N GLU A 246 19.88 5.58 -7.98
CA GLU A 246 21.26 6.06 -8.10
C GLU A 246 22.23 4.96 -8.59
N SER A 247 21.90 3.69 -8.32
CA SER A 247 22.64 2.52 -8.78
C SER A 247 22.60 2.33 -10.29
N ASP A 248 21.54 2.80 -10.94
CA ASP A 248 21.25 2.49 -12.35
C ASP A 248 22.07 3.40 -13.27
N ASN A 249 22.51 4.55 -12.74
CA ASN A 249 23.33 5.55 -13.42
C ASN A 249 22.69 6.07 -14.74
N GLU A 250 21.35 5.98 -14.80
CA GLU A 250 20.53 6.44 -15.90
C GLU A 250 20.27 7.94 -15.83
N THR A 251 20.12 8.58 -16.99
CA THR A 251 19.85 10.02 -17.09
C THR A 251 18.67 10.29 -18.00
N VAL A 252 17.99 11.42 -17.77
CA VAL A 252 16.91 11.86 -18.65
C VAL A 252 17.49 12.24 -20.01
N GLY A 253 17.08 11.54 -21.06
CA GLY A 253 17.38 11.91 -22.43
C GLY A 253 16.29 12.77 -23.07
N PRO A 254 16.43 13.10 -24.36
CA PRO A 254 15.49 13.96 -25.07
C PRO A 254 14.10 13.34 -25.23
N ILE A 255 13.96 12.01 -25.32
CA ILE A 255 12.67 11.34 -25.49
C ILE A 255 11.86 11.41 -24.20
N ALA A 256 12.45 11.04 -23.06
CA ALA A 256 11.80 11.15 -21.76
C ALA A 256 11.46 12.61 -21.42
N ALA A 257 12.34 13.56 -21.77
CA ALA A 257 12.05 14.99 -21.61
C ALA A 257 10.88 15.47 -22.48
N ALA A 258 10.74 14.97 -23.71
CA ALA A 258 9.59 15.27 -24.56
C ALA A 258 8.30 14.63 -24.00
N ALA A 259 8.38 13.38 -23.56
CA ALA A 259 7.27 12.66 -22.93
C ALA A 259 6.75 13.40 -21.69
N LYS A 260 7.65 13.91 -20.84
CA LYS A 260 7.30 14.79 -19.71
C LYS A 260 6.39 15.94 -20.15
N GLN A 261 6.71 16.63 -21.24
CA GLN A 261 5.89 17.75 -21.73
C GLN A 261 4.50 17.31 -22.23
N SER A 262 4.40 16.13 -22.83
CA SER A 262 3.12 15.54 -23.23
C SER A 262 2.27 15.18 -22.02
N LEU A 263 2.87 14.54 -21.01
CA LEU A 263 2.20 14.16 -19.77
C LEU A 263 1.69 15.37 -18.99
N LEU A 264 2.52 16.41 -18.85
CA LEU A 264 2.13 17.66 -18.19
C LEU A 264 0.94 18.35 -18.86
N ARG A 265 0.81 18.25 -20.19
CA ARG A 265 -0.37 18.76 -20.92
C ARG A 265 -1.60 17.87 -20.76
N LEU A 266 -1.42 16.56 -20.63
CA LEU A 266 -2.52 15.60 -20.49
C LEU A 266 -3.18 15.65 -19.10
N ILE A 267 -2.41 15.84 -18.02
CA ILE A 267 -2.93 15.82 -16.63
C ILE A 267 -4.23 16.63 -16.46
N PRO A 268 -4.30 17.93 -16.81
CA PRO A 268 -5.52 18.70 -16.62
C PRO A 268 -6.67 18.30 -17.56
N LEU A 269 -6.44 17.47 -18.59
CA LEU A 269 -7.47 16.99 -19.51
C LEU A 269 -8.06 15.65 -19.08
N MET A 270 -7.25 14.78 -18.48
CA MET A 270 -7.67 13.43 -18.06
C MET A 270 -8.38 13.41 -16.70
N MET A 271 -8.12 14.40 -15.85
CA MET A 271 -8.71 14.47 -14.51
C MET A 271 -10.16 14.99 -14.58
N PRO A 272 -11.17 14.21 -14.12
CA PRO A 272 -12.58 14.60 -14.17
C PRO A 272 -12.87 15.95 -13.53
N MET A 273 -13.86 16.69 -14.02
CA MET A 273 -14.22 18.01 -13.49
C MET A 273 -15.03 17.89 -12.19
N ASP A 274 -14.95 18.90 -11.32
CA ASP A 274 -15.61 18.91 -10.00
C ASP A 274 -17.13 19.18 -10.04
N ASN A 275 -17.77 19.08 -11.21
CA ASN A 275 -19.17 19.41 -11.43
C ASN A 275 -20.13 18.30 -10.94
N ASP A 276 -20.10 18.01 -9.64
CA ASP A 276 -20.85 17.01 -8.85
C ASP A 276 -20.11 15.70 -8.53
N GLN A 277 -18.77 15.70 -8.59
CA GLN A 277 -17.92 14.52 -8.39
C GLN A 277 -16.97 14.62 -7.18
N THR A 278 -17.41 15.22 -6.07
CA THR A 278 -16.59 15.33 -4.83
C THR A 278 -16.09 13.97 -4.33
N ASP A 279 -16.87 12.91 -4.57
CA ASP A 279 -16.54 11.55 -4.13
C ASP A 279 -15.32 10.96 -4.87
N LEU A 280 -15.01 11.46 -6.08
CA LEU A 280 -13.87 10.99 -6.87
C LEU A 280 -12.53 11.41 -6.27
N TYR A 281 -12.48 12.59 -5.64
CA TYR A 281 -11.26 13.14 -5.04
C TYR A 281 -11.19 12.93 -3.53
N ARG A 282 -12.22 12.32 -2.93
CA ARG A 282 -12.20 11.86 -1.54
C ARG A 282 -10.95 11.01 -1.31
N LEU A 283 -10.24 11.31 -0.24
CA LEU A 283 -9.02 10.60 0.14
C LEU A 283 -9.39 9.24 0.73
N VAL A 284 -8.75 8.19 0.23
CA VAL A 284 -8.90 6.82 0.71
C VAL A 284 -7.55 6.31 1.21
N LEU A 285 -7.59 5.43 2.21
CA LEU A 285 -6.42 4.70 2.68
C LEU A 285 -6.37 3.34 1.98
N GLU A 286 -5.27 3.07 1.32
CA GLU A 286 -4.97 1.80 0.66
C GLU A 286 -4.08 0.94 1.56
N HIS A 287 -4.30 -0.38 1.55
CA HIS A 287 -3.42 -1.32 2.25
C HIS A 287 -2.03 -1.38 1.62
N GLY A 288 -1.93 -1.23 0.29
CA GLY A 288 -0.67 -1.34 -0.47
C GLY A 288 -0.27 -2.77 -0.83
N ASP A 289 -0.67 -3.74 -0.02
CA ASP A 289 -0.45 -5.18 -0.24
C ASP A 289 -1.64 -6.02 0.27
N PHE A 290 -2.85 -5.75 -0.25
CA PHE A 290 -4.07 -6.40 0.25
C PHE A 290 -4.16 -7.84 -0.31
N GLY A 291 -4.06 -8.84 0.56
CA GLY A 291 -4.05 -10.25 0.15
C GLY A 291 -4.22 -11.22 1.30
N ILE A 292 -4.44 -12.50 0.98
CA ILE A 292 -4.68 -13.56 1.98
C ILE A 292 -3.47 -13.77 2.89
N HIS A 293 -2.26 -13.55 2.38
CA HIS A 293 -1.03 -13.62 3.16
C HIS A 293 -0.99 -12.59 4.30
N ASN A 294 -1.77 -11.51 4.20
CA ASN A 294 -1.89 -10.44 5.18
C ASN A 294 -3.19 -10.53 6.01
N MET A 295 -3.80 -11.72 6.09
CA MET A 295 -5.01 -11.98 6.86
C MET A 295 -4.80 -13.10 7.88
N SER A 296 -5.38 -12.95 9.06
CA SER A 296 -5.56 -14.06 10.02
C SER A 296 -6.92 -14.69 9.77
N ILE A 297 -6.94 -16.00 9.55
CA ILE A 297 -8.14 -16.75 9.16
C ILE A 297 -8.31 -17.95 10.09
N THR A 298 -9.46 -18.05 10.76
CA THR A 298 -9.87 -19.21 11.56
C THR A 298 -11.01 -19.96 10.88
N MET A 299 -11.38 -21.13 11.39
CA MET A 299 -12.60 -21.84 10.98
C MET A 299 -13.71 -21.57 12.00
N ASP A 300 -14.88 -21.16 11.52
CA ASP A 300 -16.04 -20.98 12.38
C ASP A 300 -16.69 -22.32 12.78
N ALA A 301 -17.78 -22.25 13.57
CA ALA A 301 -18.49 -23.44 14.04
C ALA A 301 -19.14 -24.28 12.93
N SER A 302 -19.29 -23.73 11.72
CA SER A 302 -19.78 -24.41 10.52
C SER A 302 -18.65 -24.87 9.60
N ASN A 303 -17.39 -24.77 10.04
CA ASN A 303 -16.19 -25.09 9.26
C ASN A 303 -16.05 -24.18 8.01
N GLU A 304 -16.55 -22.95 8.09
CA GLU A 304 -16.33 -21.92 7.09
C GLU A 304 -15.15 -21.04 7.52
N PRO A 305 -14.29 -20.60 6.58
CA PRO A 305 -13.20 -19.70 6.92
C PRO A 305 -13.78 -18.35 7.38
N LEU A 306 -13.17 -17.76 8.40
CA LEU A 306 -13.54 -16.45 8.94
C LEU A 306 -12.29 -15.58 9.08
N VAL A 307 -12.28 -14.43 8.43
CA VAL A 307 -11.20 -13.44 8.60
C VAL A 307 -11.39 -12.75 9.95
N THR A 308 -10.34 -12.77 10.76
CA THR A 308 -10.35 -12.16 12.11
C THR A 308 -9.47 -10.92 12.20
N SER A 309 -8.47 -10.79 11.31
CA SER A 309 -7.66 -9.59 11.21
C SER A 309 -7.01 -9.37 9.84
N VAL A 310 -6.78 -8.10 9.47
CA VAL A 310 -5.89 -7.67 8.38
C VAL A 310 -4.68 -6.95 8.97
N PHE A 311 -3.47 -7.27 8.51
CA PHE A 311 -2.22 -6.77 9.05
C PHE A 311 -1.17 -6.42 7.99
N ASP A 312 -0.05 -5.84 8.41
CA ASP A 312 1.06 -5.39 7.55
C ASP A 312 0.76 -4.11 6.75
N TRP A 313 0.20 -3.12 7.44
CA TRP A 313 -0.12 -1.80 6.88
C TRP A 313 1.13 -0.93 6.55
N GLU A 314 2.34 -1.48 6.63
CA GLU A 314 3.58 -0.75 6.38
C GLU A 314 3.74 -0.28 4.93
N THR A 315 3.02 -0.91 3.99
CA THR A 315 2.98 -0.53 2.56
C THR A 315 1.81 0.39 2.22
N GLY A 316 0.96 0.72 3.19
CA GLY A 316 -0.24 1.51 2.97
C GLY A 316 0.04 2.90 2.40
N CYS A 317 -0.90 3.43 1.62
CA CYS A 317 -0.77 4.74 0.98
C CYS A 317 -2.11 5.49 0.88
N ILE A 318 -2.04 6.78 0.59
CA ILE A 318 -3.21 7.66 0.55
C ILE A 318 -3.36 8.21 -0.86
N VAL A 319 -4.51 7.95 -1.47
CA VAL A 319 -4.84 8.31 -2.86
C VAL A 319 -6.26 8.88 -2.92
N PRO A 320 -6.68 9.58 -4.00
CA PRO A 320 -8.09 9.88 -4.19
C PRO A 320 -8.80 8.61 -4.64
N ALA A 321 -10.11 8.52 -4.39
CA ALA A 321 -10.93 7.38 -4.79
C ALA A 321 -10.72 6.94 -6.26
N ILE A 322 -10.52 7.88 -7.20
CA ILE A 322 -10.25 7.56 -8.61
C ILE A 322 -8.98 6.74 -8.86
N LEU A 323 -7.98 6.79 -7.97
CA LEU A 323 -6.73 6.03 -8.10
C LEU A 323 -6.65 4.83 -7.15
N SER A 324 -7.69 4.61 -6.34
CA SER A 324 -7.80 3.49 -5.41
C SER A 324 -7.69 2.13 -6.14
N ASP A 325 -6.89 1.20 -5.63
CA ASP A 325 -6.59 -0.06 -6.32
C ASP A 325 -7.40 -1.23 -5.72
N PRO A 326 -8.40 -1.80 -6.43
CA PRO A 326 -9.25 -2.85 -5.86
C PRO A 326 -8.52 -4.20 -5.74
N LEU A 327 -7.21 -4.27 -5.99
CA LEU A 327 -6.43 -5.50 -5.97
C LEU A 327 -6.65 -6.35 -4.71
N MET A 328 -6.75 -7.65 -4.94
CA MET A 328 -6.68 -8.70 -3.93
C MET A 328 -5.69 -9.78 -4.37
N ALA A 329 -4.61 -9.94 -3.62
CA ALA A 329 -3.59 -10.95 -3.89
C ALA A 329 -3.99 -12.32 -3.31
N VAL A 330 -4.05 -13.31 -4.20
CA VAL A 330 -4.15 -14.74 -3.88
C VAL A 330 -3.00 -15.48 -4.58
N THR A 331 -3.25 -16.60 -5.24
CA THR A 331 -2.27 -17.20 -6.19
C THR A 331 -1.95 -16.27 -7.38
N VAL A 332 -2.90 -15.40 -7.74
CA VAL A 332 -2.79 -14.36 -8.75
C VAL A 332 -3.38 -13.08 -8.17
N ASP A 333 -3.19 -11.95 -8.85
CA ASP A 333 -3.85 -10.71 -8.45
C ASP A 333 -5.24 -10.64 -9.09
N LEU A 334 -6.27 -10.55 -8.24
CA LEU A 334 -7.65 -10.29 -8.66
C LEU A 334 -7.83 -8.78 -8.74
N VAL A 335 -8.13 -8.25 -9.92
CA VAL A 335 -8.18 -6.80 -10.18
C VAL A 335 -9.43 -6.42 -10.95
N ALA A 336 -9.70 -5.12 -11.07
CA ALA A 336 -10.66 -4.59 -12.02
C ALA A 336 -9.91 -3.91 -13.19
N ASP A 337 -10.37 -4.14 -14.42
CA ASP A 337 -9.80 -3.46 -15.59
C ASP A 337 -10.28 -2.00 -15.73
N GLU A 338 -9.96 -1.37 -16.85
CA GLU A 338 -10.31 0.04 -17.11
C GLU A 338 -11.82 0.32 -17.22
N ASP A 339 -12.62 -0.72 -17.51
CA ASP A 339 -14.08 -0.66 -17.56
C ASP A 339 -14.71 -1.14 -16.24
N ALA A 340 -13.88 -1.31 -15.20
CA ALA A 340 -14.23 -1.93 -13.92
C ALA A 340 -14.82 -3.35 -14.08
N ALA A 341 -14.42 -4.09 -15.11
CA ALA A 341 -14.77 -5.50 -15.21
C ALA A 341 -13.77 -6.36 -14.43
N PRO A 342 -14.20 -7.49 -13.84
CA PRO A 342 -13.29 -8.41 -13.15
C PRO A 342 -12.20 -8.93 -14.08
N SER A 343 -10.95 -8.90 -13.64
CA SER A 343 -9.78 -9.31 -14.41
C SER A 343 -8.69 -9.87 -13.49
N THR A 344 -7.57 -10.33 -14.07
CA THR A 344 -6.44 -10.93 -13.35
C THR A 344 -5.11 -10.42 -13.86
N THR A 345 -4.13 -10.31 -12.97
CA THR A 345 -2.72 -10.04 -13.33
C THR A 345 -1.78 -10.97 -12.56
N LEU A 346 -0.47 -10.87 -12.83
CA LEU A 346 0.56 -11.81 -12.31
C LEU A 346 0.27 -13.30 -12.61
N VAL A 347 -0.44 -13.57 -13.71
CA VAL A 347 -0.72 -14.94 -14.15
C VAL A 347 0.57 -15.57 -14.68
N ASN A 348 0.96 -16.71 -14.11
CA ASN A 348 2.14 -17.44 -14.57
C ASN A 348 2.05 -17.77 -16.07
N SER A 349 3.19 -17.68 -16.76
CA SER A 349 3.30 -17.93 -18.20
C SER A 349 2.87 -19.34 -18.62
N ASP A 350 2.98 -20.32 -17.72
CA ASP A 350 2.59 -21.71 -17.91
C ASP A 350 1.12 -22.01 -17.54
N ALA A 351 0.35 -21.02 -17.08
CA ALA A 351 -1.03 -21.22 -16.66
C ALA A 351 -1.91 -21.75 -17.81
N THR A 352 -2.52 -22.91 -17.58
CA THR A 352 -3.39 -23.58 -18.55
C THR A 352 -4.69 -22.79 -18.78
N PRO A 353 -5.42 -23.03 -19.89
CA PRO A 353 -6.74 -22.41 -20.09
C PRO A 353 -7.72 -22.65 -18.94
N SER A 354 -7.68 -23.84 -18.34
CA SER A 354 -8.49 -24.21 -17.17
C SER A 354 -8.12 -23.35 -15.95
N ASN A 355 -6.83 -23.12 -15.70
CA ASN A 355 -6.42 -22.23 -14.61
C ASN A 355 -6.89 -20.80 -14.85
N ARG A 356 -6.82 -20.31 -16.09
CA ARG A 356 -7.28 -18.95 -16.44
C ARG A 356 -8.78 -18.78 -16.22
N GLU A 357 -9.58 -19.79 -16.56
CA GLU A 357 -11.03 -19.77 -16.29
C GLU A 357 -11.35 -19.78 -14.80
N GLU A 358 -10.61 -20.57 -14.02
CA GLU A 358 -10.70 -20.60 -12.56
C GLU A 358 -10.34 -19.23 -11.94
N TYR A 359 -9.22 -18.63 -12.36
CA TYR A 359 -8.80 -17.31 -11.85
C TYR A 359 -9.81 -16.21 -12.20
N MET A 360 -10.39 -16.24 -13.40
CA MET A 360 -11.47 -15.33 -13.77
C MET A 360 -12.73 -15.55 -12.96
N THR A 361 -13.01 -16.78 -12.54
CA THR A 361 -14.10 -17.08 -11.61
C THR A 361 -13.83 -16.45 -10.25
N TRP A 362 -12.61 -16.56 -9.72
CA TRP A 362 -12.22 -15.90 -8.48
C TRP A 362 -12.33 -14.38 -8.57
N ALA A 363 -11.86 -13.78 -9.68
CA ALA A 363 -11.95 -12.34 -9.90
C ALA A 363 -13.41 -11.85 -9.86
N ARG A 364 -14.34 -12.54 -10.52
CA ARG A 364 -15.79 -12.19 -10.46
C ARG A 364 -16.32 -12.27 -9.03
N GLN A 365 -15.97 -13.34 -8.31
CA GLN A 365 -16.46 -13.63 -6.97
C GLN A 365 -15.89 -12.70 -5.89
N TYR A 366 -14.86 -11.94 -6.23
CA TYR A 366 -14.32 -10.88 -5.39
C TYR A 366 -14.80 -9.48 -5.83
N ILE A 367 -14.67 -9.15 -7.11
CA ILE A 367 -14.95 -7.80 -7.64
C ILE A 367 -16.45 -7.48 -7.66
N GLU A 368 -17.32 -8.43 -8.02
CA GLU A 368 -18.76 -8.17 -8.06
C GLU A 368 -19.32 -7.89 -6.66
N PRO A 369 -19.02 -8.68 -5.60
CA PRO A 369 -19.41 -8.33 -4.24
C PRO A 369 -18.77 -7.02 -3.74
N LEU A 370 -17.51 -6.74 -4.12
CA LEU A 370 -16.85 -5.48 -3.76
C LEU A 370 -17.65 -4.27 -4.26
N PHE A 371 -18.03 -4.27 -5.54
CA PHE A 371 -18.82 -3.18 -6.11
C PHE A 371 -20.28 -3.17 -5.66
N HIS A 372 -20.84 -4.32 -5.30
CA HIS A 372 -22.13 -4.37 -4.63
C HIS A 372 -22.10 -3.62 -3.28
N HIS A 373 -21.02 -3.77 -2.52
CA HIS A 373 -20.84 -3.11 -1.22
C HIS A 373 -20.27 -1.68 -1.32
N ALA A 374 -19.62 -1.32 -2.42
CA ALA A 374 -19.06 0.00 -2.69
C ALA A 374 -19.25 0.41 -4.16
N PRO A 375 -20.48 0.75 -4.59
CA PRO A 375 -20.77 1.10 -6.00
C PRO A 375 -20.05 2.39 -6.45
N GLU A 376 -19.72 3.28 -5.53
CA GLU A 376 -18.84 4.44 -5.75
C GLU A 376 -17.46 4.02 -6.25
N TYR A 377 -16.96 2.85 -5.85
CA TYR A 377 -15.65 2.36 -6.26
C TYR A 377 -15.64 2.01 -7.75
N GLU A 378 -16.67 1.31 -8.24
CA GLU A 378 -16.83 1.01 -9.66
C GLU A 378 -16.87 2.29 -10.50
N ARG A 379 -17.65 3.29 -10.04
CA ARG A 379 -17.74 4.60 -10.70
C ARG A 379 -16.38 5.32 -10.72
N ALA A 380 -15.64 5.26 -9.62
CA ALA A 380 -14.32 5.88 -9.51
C ALA A 380 -13.29 5.25 -10.45
N ILE A 381 -13.30 3.93 -10.60
CA ILE A 381 -12.41 3.22 -11.54
C ILE A 381 -12.69 3.65 -12.98
N LYS A 382 -13.96 3.60 -13.40
CA LYS A 382 -14.39 4.01 -14.74
C LYS A 382 -14.06 5.47 -15.05
N ALA A 383 -14.33 6.37 -14.10
CA ALA A 383 -14.04 7.79 -14.26
C ALA A 383 -12.52 8.09 -14.27
N GLY A 384 -11.75 7.30 -13.51
CA GLY A 384 -10.32 7.49 -13.34
C GLY A 384 -9.44 6.82 -14.39
N LYS A 385 -9.98 6.07 -15.36
CA LYS A 385 -9.21 5.16 -16.24
C LYS A 385 -7.89 5.72 -16.78
N ASP A 386 -7.89 6.95 -17.30
CA ASP A 386 -6.71 7.59 -17.88
C ASP A 386 -5.70 8.00 -16.79
N ALA A 387 -6.20 8.55 -15.68
CA ALA A 387 -5.39 8.93 -14.54
C ALA A 387 -4.77 7.71 -13.84
N ARG A 388 -5.52 6.62 -13.75
CA ARG A 388 -5.08 5.31 -13.22
C ARG A 388 -3.96 4.71 -14.07
N HIS A 389 -4.13 4.73 -15.40
CA HIS A 389 -3.10 4.25 -16.31
C HIS A 389 -1.76 4.95 -16.06
N LEU A 390 -1.78 6.30 -15.98
CA LEU A 390 -0.57 7.06 -15.69
C LEU A 390 -0.04 6.78 -14.27
N TRP A 391 -0.93 6.75 -13.26
CA TRP A 391 -0.53 6.52 -11.87
C TRP A 391 0.19 5.19 -11.67
N PHE A 392 -0.37 4.10 -12.23
CA PHE A 392 0.22 2.77 -12.12
C PHE A 392 1.48 2.63 -12.97
N ALA A 393 1.55 3.24 -14.16
CA ALA A 393 2.80 3.31 -14.91
C ALA A 393 3.93 3.98 -14.09
N LEU A 394 3.65 5.09 -13.42
CA LEU A 394 4.63 5.76 -12.57
C LEU A 394 5.00 4.93 -11.32
N ARG A 395 4.05 4.21 -10.73
CA ARG A 395 4.26 3.34 -9.55
C ARG A 395 5.11 2.12 -9.88
N ASP A 396 4.87 1.54 -11.06
CA ASP A 396 5.38 0.23 -11.42
C ASP A 396 6.71 0.31 -12.20
N TRP A 397 7.11 1.50 -12.66
CA TRP A 397 8.43 1.71 -13.24
C TRP A 397 9.55 1.39 -12.23
N ARG A 398 10.58 0.68 -12.69
CA ARG A 398 11.67 0.14 -11.85
C ARG A 398 13.04 0.77 -12.09
N GLY A 399 13.12 1.82 -12.91
CA GLY A 399 14.37 2.52 -13.22
C GLY A 399 15.00 2.14 -14.56
N GLU A 400 14.60 1.01 -15.14
CA GLU A 400 15.16 0.51 -16.42
C GLU A 400 14.61 1.27 -17.63
N ASP A 401 15.48 1.48 -18.64
CA ASP A 401 15.20 2.09 -19.95
C ASP A 401 14.28 3.33 -19.88
N PRO A 402 14.74 4.44 -19.30
CA PRO A 402 13.91 5.63 -19.17
C PRO A 402 13.45 6.21 -20.50
N GLU A 403 14.29 6.17 -21.55
CA GLU A 403 13.95 6.72 -22.86
C GLU A 403 12.87 5.90 -23.56
N GLY A 404 12.99 4.56 -23.58
CA GLY A 404 11.98 3.68 -24.16
C GLY A 404 10.69 3.70 -23.36
N TYR A 405 10.78 3.49 -22.04
CA TYR A 405 9.61 3.42 -21.16
C TYR A 405 8.79 4.72 -21.19
N PHE A 406 9.44 5.88 -20.96
CA PHE A 406 8.72 7.16 -21.00
C PHE A 406 8.39 7.59 -22.43
N GLY A 407 9.14 7.15 -23.44
CA GLY A 407 8.80 7.38 -24.85
C GLY A 407 7.45 6.76 -25.25
N ASP A 408 7.21 5.52 -24.84
CA ASP A 408 5.93 4.83 -25.05
C ASP A 408 4.80 5.53 -24.28
N LEU A 409 5.05 5.92 -23.02
CA LEU A 409 4.08 6.64 -22.21
C LEU A 409 3.77 8.04 -22.78
N GLY A 410 4.76 8.73 -23.34
CA GLY A 410 4.60 10.00 -24.04
C GLY A 410 3.79 9.86 -25.33
N THR A 411 4.02 8.78 -26.09
CA THR A 411 3.24 8.44 -27.29
C THR A 411 1.78 8.17 -26.95
N TRP A 412 1.54 7.39 -25.89
CA TRP A 412 0.20 7.19 -25.33
C TRP A 412 -0.45 8.53 -24.97
N ALA A 413 0.29 9.41 -24.29
CA ALA A 413 -0.25 10.70 -23.85
C ALA A 413 -0.67 11.60 -25.03
N GLU A 414 0.15 11.69 -26.08
CA GLU A 414 -0.18 12.45 -27.30
C GLU A 414 -1.42 11.91 -28.02
N ARG A 415 -1.54 10.59 -28.12
CA ARG A 415 -2.73 9.95 -28.69
C ARG A 415 -3.95 10.33 -27.86
N ARG A 416 -3.85 10.24 -26.53
CA ARG A 416 -4.97 10.50 -25.63
C ARG A 416 -5.41 11.96 -25.62
N ILE A 417 -4.48 12.91 -25.71
CA ILE A 417 -4.80 14.34 -25.86
C ILE A 417 -5.67 14.58 -27.10
N LYS A 418 -5.34 13.94 -28.23
CA LYS A 418 -6.10 14.07 -29.49
C LYS A 418 -7.51 13.49 -29.35
N GLU A 419 -7.64 12.33 -28.73
CA GLU A 419 -8.94 11.68 -28.49
C GLU A 419 -9.84 12.52 -27.58
N LEU A 420 -9.32 13.00 -26.45
CA LEU A 420 -10.08 13.85 -25.51
C LEU A 420 -10.47 15.19 -26.13
N ALA A 421 -9.60 15.77 -26.97
CA ALA A 421 -9.92 16.99 -27.72
C ALA A 421 -11.07 16.76 -28.72
N ALA A 422 -11.10 15.60 -29.39
CA ALA A 422 -12.17 15.23 -30.31
C ALA A 422 -13.50 14.94 -29.59
N SER A 423 -13.46 14.27 -28.43
CA SER A 423 -14.66 13.96 -27.63
C SER A 423 -15.30 15.19 -26.98
N ASN A 424 -14.51 16.22 -26.63
CA ASN A 424 -15.00 17.49 -26.08
C ASN A 424 -15.47 18.51 -27.13
N TRP A 425 -15.32 18.20 -28.43
CA TRP A 425 -15.70 19.07 -29.53
C TRP A 425 -17.21 19.39 -29.62
N PRO A 426 -18.16 18.48 -29.29
CA PRO A 426 -19.58 18.83 -29.33
C PRO A 426 -19.97 19.81 -28.20
N LEU A 427 -19.40 19.66 -27.00
CA LEU A 427 -19.76 20.44 -25.81
C LEU A 427 -19.26 21.89 -25.88
N ARG A 428 -18.07 22.14 -26.46
CA ARG A 428 -17.56 23.50 -26.69
C ARG A 428 -18.31 24.24 -27.81
N SER A 429 -18.90 23.52 -28.77
CA SER A 429 -19.68 24.13 -29.85
C SER A 429 -21.01 24.74 -29.36
N THR A 430 -21.61 24.17 -28.32
CA THR A 430 -22.83 24.68 -27.69
C THR A 430 -22.57 25.89 -26.79
N GLU A 431 -21.45 25.96 -26.06
CA GLU A 431 -21.07 27.17 -25.30
C GLU A 431 -20.72 28.34 -26.23
N VAL A 432 -20.05 28.07 -27.36
CA VAL A 432 -19.75 29.10 -28.37
C VAL A 432 -21.02 29.56 -29.07
N LYS A 433 -21.97 28.66 -29.40
CA LYS A 433 -23.29 29.05 -29.92
C LYS A 433 -24.14 29.81 -28.90
N TRP A 434 -24.08 29.46 -27.61
CA TRP A 434 -24.83 30.15 -26.56
C TRP A 434 -24.29 31.57 -26.32
N ARG A 435 -22.96 31.73 -26.29
CA ARG A 435 -22.30 33.05 -26.18
C ARG A 435 -22.49 33.93 -27.42
N LEU A 436 -22.46 33.36 -28.62
CA LEU A 436 -22.74 34.10 -29.86
C LEU A 436 -24.22 34.52 -29.97
N ASN A 437 -25.16 33.70 -29.49
CA ASN A 437 -26.57 34.07 -29.48
C ASN A 437 -26.92 35.12 -28.42
N HIS A 438 -26.25 35.12 -27.25
CA HIS A 438 -26.45 36.16 -26.22
C HIS A 438 -25.81 37.50 -26.59
N GLN A 439 -24.64 37.51 -27.25
CA GLN A 439 -24.05 38.76 -27.75
C GLN A 439 -24.88 39.40 -28.88
N ASN A 440 -25.56 38.61 -29.70
CA ASN A 440 -26.46 39.14 -30.73
C ASN A 440 -27.78 39.68 -30.14
N SER A 441 -28.28 39.16 -29.01
CA SER A 441 -29.49 39.70 -28.37
C SER A 441 -29.25 41.02 -27.62
N GLU A 442 -28.05 41.25 -27.07
CA GLU A 442 -27.71 42.54 -26.43
C GLU A 442 -27.46 43.65 -27.47
N ALA A 443 -26.97 43.30 -28.66
CA ALA A 443 -26.82 44.25 -29.77
C ALA A 443 -28.17 44.71 -30.36
N GLU A 444 -29.20 43.86 -30.37
CA GLU A 444 -30.54 44.24 -30.85
C GLU A 444 -31.40 44.99 -29.81
N GLY A 445 -31.13 44.80 -28.51
CA GLY A 445 -31.79 45.54 -27.43
C GLY A 445 -31.36 47.02 -27.34
N THR A 446 -30.15 47.34 -27.79
CA THR A 446 -29.57 48.70 -27.67
C THR A 446 -29.99 49.63 -28.82
N LEU A 447 -30.56 49.10 -29.91
CA LEU A 447 -31.00 49.86 -31.09
C LEU A 447 -32.50 50.22 -31.11
N ARG A 448 -33.26 49.88 -30.05
CA ARG A 448 -34.68 50.28 -29.89
C ARG A 448 -34.92 51.28 -28.74
N GLY A 449 -33.86 51.90 -28.24
CA GLY A 449 -33.90 52.84 -27.12
C GLY A 449 -33.12 54.14 -27.35
N LEU A 450 -33.10 54.63 -28.59
CA LEU A 450 -32.70 56.02 -28.92
C LEU A 450 -33.78 56.68 -29.79
#